data_AF-A0A929Y7J2-F1
#
_entry.id   AF-A0A929Y7J2-F1
#
_cell.length_a   1.000
_cell.length_b   1.000
_cell.length_c   1.000
_cell.angle_alpha   90.00
_cell.angle_beta   90.00
_cell.angle_gamma   90.00
#
_symmetry.space_group_name_H-M   'P 1'
#
loop_
_entity.id
_entity.type
_entity.pdbx_description
1 polymer ?
#
loop_
_entity_poly.entity_id
_entity_poly.type
_entity_poly.pdbx_seq_one_letter_code
_entity_poly.pdbx_strand_id
1 'polypeptide(L)'
;MSKVSENIYPLLVEHSIHDRMEDCEVPYNVVGGLGLHAVTNAAKIDWDNHVVYLPSGVCLPRLRENGTVRDLDTLVQSTDKTVVKGCRQKIADAIGDKLVVSAFGLNPYEKNRRGIFDFVGDRYVDNEGRLYWRLGGIETEIPSASLDQWLVKRDGETVCAVLNPIAQLGAYGCRSITGWRPKDTEKVEELVNVIMPNHKISDIPQDCRDQYYTFREQFRKVAAARKKLGWFGLKAGLLSFLERQEWAVRLAQGELDGVLSGIVGKA
;
A
#
# COMPACT_ATOMS: atom_id res chain seq x y z
N MET A 1 30.36 12.90 7.39
CA MET A 1 29.51 13.68 6.47
C MET A 1 28.32 12.80 6.10
N SER A 2 27.12 13.13 6.57
CA SER A 2 25.90 12.41 6.18
C SER A 2 25.70 12.61 4.68
N LYS A 3 25.77 11.54 3.89
CA LYS A 3 25.36 11.57 2.49
C LYS A 3 23.88 11.91 2.48
N VAL A 4 23.49 13.08 1.96
CA VAL A 4 22.08 13.39 1.71
C VAL A 4 21.55 12.30 0.77
N SER A 5 20.64 11.47 1.28
CA SER A 5 20.04 10.41 0.49
C SER A 5 19.25 11.03 -0.66
N GLU A 6 19.40 10.47 -1.86
CA GLU A 6 18.64 10.85 -3.05
C GLU A 6 17.13 10.83 -2.76
N ASN A 7 16.40 11.79 -3.30
CA ASN A 7 14.94 11.89 -3.17
C ASN A 7 14.27 10.99 -4.22
N ILE A 8 13.26 10.22 -3.82
CA ILE A 8 12.60 9.26 -4.72
C ILE A 8 11.77 9.94 -5.81
N TYR A 9 11.14 11.10 -5.55
CA TYR A 9 10.22 11.67 -6.55
C TYR A 9 10.93 12.13 -7.84
N PRO A 10 12.03 12.91 -7.79
CA PRO A 10 12.79 13.22 -9.00
C PRO A 10 13.35 11.96 -9.66
N LEU A 11 13.70 10.94 -8.87
CA LEU A 11 14.19 9.68 -9.38
C LEU A 11 13.14 8.95 -10.23
N LEU A 12 11.88 8.89 -9.80
CA LEU A 12 10.83 8.25 -10.59
C LEU A 12 10.59 8.97 -11.93
N VAL A 13 10.73 10.30 -11.95
CA VAL A 13 10.63 11.12 -13.15
C VAL A 13 11.83 10.90 -14.08
N GLU A 14 13.05 10.95 -13.56
CA GLU A 14 14.30 10.72 -14.32
C GLU A 14 14.27 9.38 -15.07
N HIS A 15 13.67 8.35 -14.47
CA HIS A 15 13.57 7.01 -15.04
C HIS A 15 12.27 6.76 -15.82
N SER A 16 11.44 7.79 -15.99
CA SER A 16 10.15 7.77 -16.71
C SER A 16 9.24 6.62 -16.24
N ILE A 17 9.16 6.40 -14.92
CA ILE A 17 8.44 5.25 -14.36
C ILE A 17 6.96 5.28 -14.72
N HIS A 18 6.34 6.46 -14.74
CA HIS A 18 4.94 6.58 -15.13
C HIS A 18 4.71 6.18 -16.58
N ASP A 19 5.40 6.82 -17.52
CA ASP A 19 5.24 6.55 -18.96
C ASP A 19 5.49 5.07 -19.30
N ARG A 20 6.53 4.48 -18.70
CA ARG A 20 6.84 3.05 -18.89
C ARG A 20 5.73 2.13 -18.41
N MET A 21 5.02 2.52 -17.35
CA MET A 21 3.90 1.74 -16.83
C MET A 21 2.64 1.94 -17.65
N GLU A 22 2.41 3.14 -18.20
CA GLU A 22 1.32 3.39 -19.16
C GLU A 22 1.53 2.57 -20.45
N ASP A 23 2.76 2.43 -20.93
CA ASP A 23 3.13 1.55 -22.05
C ASP A 23 2.85 0.05 -21.78
N CYS A 24 2.54 -0.36 -20.54
CA CYS A 24 2.10 -1.73 -20.25
C CYS A 24 0.62 -1.97 -20.57
N GLU A 25 -0.13 -0.91 -20.89
CA GLU A 25 -1.57 -0.94 -21.22
C GLU A 25 -2.44 -1.58 -20.13
N VAL A 26 -1.95 -1.59 -18.88
CA VAL A 26 -2.63 -2.14 -17.72
C VAL A 26 -2.50 -1.15 -16.57
N PRO A 27 -3.62 -0.67 -15.99
CA PRO A 27 -3.58 0.30 -14.90
C PRO A 27 -2.73 -0.18 -13.73
N TYR A 28 -2.08 0.78 -13.07
CA TYR A 28 -1.23 0.49 -11.93
C TYR A 28 -1.33 1.58 -10.86
N ASN A 29 -1.04 1.22 -9.62
CA ASN A 29 -0.95 2.18 -8.52
C ASN A 29 0.28 1.88 -7.68
N VAL A 30 1.08 2.90 -7.41
CA VAL A 30 2.11 2.85 -6.37
C VAL A 30 1.39 2.90 -5.02
N VAL A 31 1.71 1.94 -4.16
CA VAL A 31 1.10 1.76 -2.85
C VAL A 31 2.18 1.68 -1.77
N GLY A 32 1.77 1.39 -0.53
CA GLY A 32 2.71 1.30 0.58
C GLY A 32 3.28 2.66 0.97
N GLY A 33 4.55 2.67 1.41
CA GLY A 33 5.15 3.84 2.02
C GLY A 33 5.27 5.05 1.08
N LEU A 34 5.54 4.84 -0.21
CA LEU A 34 5.67 5.91 -1.19
C LEU A 34 4.32 6.53 -1.52
N GLY A 35 3.33 5.70 -1.87
CA GLY A 35 1.99 6.16 -2.19
C GLY A 35 1.33 6.91 -1.03
N LEU A 36 1.52 6.43 0.20
CA LEU A 36 1.06 7.10 1.41
C LEU A 36 1.75 8.46 1.60
N HIS A 37 3.09 8.47 1.52
CA HIS A 37 3.86 9.70 1.72
C HIS A 37 3.48 10.78 0.70
N ALA A 38 3.18 10.38 -0.55
CA ALA A 38 2.71 11.31 -1.57
C ALA A 38 1.40 12.00 -1.17
N VAL A 39 0.46 11.26 -0.59
CA VAL A 39 -0.83 11.81 -0.15
C VAL A 39 -0.69 12.63 1.13
N THR A 40 0.06 12.15 2.14
CA THR A 40 0.18 12.84 3.42
C THR A 40 1.00 14.14 3.35
N ASN A 41 1.86 14.27 2.34
CA ASN A 41 2.68 15.45 2.10
C ASN A 41 2.21 16.30 0.91
N ALA A 42 0.98 16.07 0.45
CA ALA A 42 0.40 16.84 -0.64
C ALA A 42 0.16 18.30 -0.21
N ALA A 43 0.51 19.25 -1.08
CA ALA A 43 0.11 20.64 -0.91
C ALA A 43 -1.35 20.86 -1.29
N LYS A 44 -1.87 20.06 -2.24
CA LYS A 44 -3.25 20.08 -2.69
C LYS A 44 -3.66 18.68 -3.16
N ILE A 45 -4.89 18.30 -2.83
CA ILE A 45 -5.58 17.17 -3.45
C ILE A 45 -6.72 17.72 -4.29
N ASP A 46 -6.66 17.46 -5.59
CA ASP A 46 -7.67 17.84 -6.56
C ASP A 46 -8.57 16.64 -6.80
N TRP A 47 -9.67 16.61 -6.06
CA TRP A 47 -10.58 15.46 -6.04
C TRP A 47 -11.31 15.30 -7.35
N ASP A 48 -11.68 16.40 -8.01
CA ASP A 48 -12.44 16.36 -9.27
C ASP A 48 -11.58 15.84 -10.44
N ASN A 49 -10.28 16.12 -10.42
CA ASN A 49 -9.35 15.71 -11.48
C ASN A 49 -8.49 14.50 -11.13
N HIS A 50 -8.68 13.90 -9.95
CA HIS A 50 -7.89 12.77 -9.45
C HIS A 50 -6.38 13.07 -9.41
N VAL A 51 -5.97 14.24 -8.88
CA VAL A 51 -4.56 14.66 -8.83
C VAL A 51 -4.10 14.97 -7.41
N VAL A 52 -2.93 14.44 -7.04
CA VAL A 52 -2.21 14.75 -5.81
C VAL A 52 -1.01 15.63 -6.15
N TYR A 53 -1.03 16.89 -5.71
CA TYR A 53 0.04 17.85 -6.00
C TYR A 53 1.07 17.87 -4.87
N LEU A 54 2.30 17.44 -5.19
CA LEU A 54 3.45 17.49 -4.30
C LEU A 54 4.24 18.79 -4.49
N PRO A 55 4.58 19.51 -3.40
CA PRO A 55 5.45 20.67 -3.48
C PRO A 55 6.91 20.24 -3.74
N SER A 56 7.68 21.11 -4.40
CA SER A 56 9.08 20.87 -4.77
C SER A 56 9.99 20.56 -3.56
N GLY A 57 9.69 21.13 -2.39
CA GLY A 57 10.45 20.92 -1.16
C GLY A 57 10.27 19.55 -0.50
N VAL A 58 9.28 18.76 -0.91
CA VAL A 58 9.02 17.46 -0.27
C VAL A 58 10.09 16.44 -0.65
N CYS A 59 10.63 15.80 0.39
CA CYS A 59 11.68 14.80 0.27
C CYS A 59 11.24 13.47 0.87
N LEU A 60 11.23 12.43 0.05
CA LEU A 60 11.19 11.05 0.51
C LEU A 60 12.56 10.43 0.27
N PRO A 61 13.42 10.29 1.29
CA PRO A 61 14.75 9.74 1.12
C PRO A 61 14.73 8.29 0.65
N ARG A 62 15.52 7.96 -0.37
CA ARG A 62 15.75 6.60 -0.90
C ARG A 62 16.15 5.60 0.19
N LEU A 63 16.99 6.01 1.14
CA LEU A 63 17.39 5.22 2.29
C LEU A 63 16.48 5.50 3.47
N ARG A 64 16.07 4.45 4.17
CA ARG A 64 15.44 4.55 5.49
C ARG A 64 16.47 4.94 6.54
N GLU A 65 16.01 5.35 7.71
CA GLU A 65 16.88 5.69 8.86
C GLU A 65 17.77 4.52 9.28
N ASN A 66 17.29 3.28 9.13
CA ASN A 66 18.06 2.06 9.40
C ASN A 66 19.01 1.65 8.26
N GLY A 67 19.18 2.49 7.24
CA GLY A 67 20.11 2.27 6.12
C GLY A 67 19.58 1.37 5.00
N THR A 68 18.39 0.78 5.13
CA THR A 68 17.79 -0.05 4.08
C THR A 68 17.22 0.78 2.93
N VAL A 69 17.27 0.24 1.71
CA VAL A 69 16.70 0.87 0.50
C VAL A 69 15.17 0.75 0.53
N ARG A 70 14.46 1.84 0.18
CA ARG A 70 13.00 1.85 0.13
C ARG A 70 12.43 0.99 -1.00
N ASP A 71 11.25 0.45 -0.73
CA ASP A 71 10.49 -0.32 -1.70
C ASP A 71 9.71 0.61 -2.64
N LEU A 72 9.62 0.22 -3.91
CA LEU A 72 8.64 0.71 -4.88
C LEU A 72 7.57 -0.37 -5.03
N ASP A 73 6.58 -0.35 -4.12
CA ASP A 73 5.46 -1.29 -4.12
C ASP A 73 4.41 -0.88 -5.15
N THR A 74 4.17 -1.74 -6.13
CA THR A 74 3.27 -1.45 -7.25
C THR A 74 2.15 -2.48 -7.33
N LEU A 75 0.91 -2.02 -7.20
CA LEU A 75 -0.27 -2.79 -7.56
C LEU A 75 -0.50 -2.68 -9.07
N VAL A 76 -0.36 -3.79 -9.78
CA VAL A 76 -0.76 -3.91 -11.19
C VAL A 76 -2.19 -4.46 -11.23
N GLN A 77 -3.11 -3.79 -11.93
CA GLN A 77 -4.53 -4.15 -11.94
C GLN A 77 -4.82 -5.29 -12.92
N SER A 78 -4.15 -6.42 -12.72
CA SER A 78 -4.33 -7.64 -13.51
C SER A 78 -4.23 -8.87 -12.63
N THR A 79 -5.01 -9.90 -12.98
CA THR A 79 -4.90 -11.24 -12.40
C THR A 79 -3.89 -12.11 -13.16
N ASP A 80 -3.46 -11.69 -14.35
CA ASP A 80 -2.46 -12.39 -15.15
C ASP A 80 -1.05 -12.16 -14.57
N LYS A 81 -0.48 -13.23 -14.03
CA LYS A 81 0.87 -13.21 -13.44
C LYS A 81 1.96 -12.87 -14.46
N THR A 82 1.75 -13.17 -15.74
CA THR A 82 2.70 -12.85 -16.82
C THR A 82 2.76 -11.35 -17.04
N VAL A 83 1.60 -10.70 -17.11
CA VAL A 83 1.46 -9.23 -17.17
C VAL A 83 2.12 -8.59 -15.95
N VAL A 84 1.76 -9.04 -14.74
CA VAL A 84 2.33 -8.50 -13.48
C VAL A 84 3.86 -8.65 -13.46
N LYS A 85 4.40 -9.80 -13.86
CA LYS A 85 5.85 -10.04 -13.94
C LYS A 85 6.50 -9.13 -14.98
N GLY A 86 5.86 -8.92 -16.14
CA GLY A 86 6.31 -8.01 -17.18
C GLY A 86 6.43 -6.57 -16.67
N CYS A 87 5.38 -6.06 -16.04
CA CYS A 87 5.39 -4.73 -15.40
C CYS A 87 6.51 -4.61 -14.36
N ARG A 88 6.65 -5.63 -13.48
CA ARG A 88 7.73 -5.67 -12.48
C ARG A 88 9.11 -5.56 -13.13
N GLN A 89 9.34 -6.32 -14.20
CA GLN A 89 10.61 -6.31 -14.91
C GLN A 89 10.86 -4.96 -15.55
N LYS A 90 9.85 -4.34 -16.16
CA LYS A 90 9.95 -3.02 -16.77
C LYS A 90 10.32 -1.93 -15.78
N ILE A 91 9.75 -1.97 -14.57
CA ILE A 91 10.16 -1.08 -13.47
C ILE A 91 11.60 -1.36 -13.05
N ALA A 92 11.97 -2.63 -12.87
CA ALA A 92 13.30 -3.03 -12.43
C ALA A 92 14.40 -2.65 -13.44
N ASP A 93 14.15 -2.83 -14.74
CA ASP A 93 15.07 -2.48 -15.82
C ASP A 93 15.30 -0.96 -15.91
N ALA A 94 14.27 -0.17 -15.58
CA ALA A 94 14.38 1.28 -15.55
C ALA A 94 15.12 1.77 -14.31
N ILE A 95 14.68 1.38 -13.11
CA ILE A 95 15.15 1.97 -11.85
C ILE A 95 16.46 1.34 -11.32
N GLY A 96 16.79 0.13 -11.77
CA GLY A 96 17.97 -0.62 -11.34
C GLY A 96 17.96 -0.95 -9.84
N ASP A 97 19.10 -0.78 -9.18
CA ASP A 97 19.32 -1.05 -7.75
C ASP A 97 18.98 0.14 -6.84
N LYS A 98 18.45 1.23 -7.42
CA LYS A 98 18.14 2.44 -6.66
C LYS A 98 16.97 2.21 -5.69
N LEU A 99 15.99 1.37 -6.05
CA LEU A 99 14.84 1.00 -5.21
C LEU A 99 14.62 -0.52 -5.19
N VAL A 100 14.03 -1.03 -4.11
CA VAL A 100 13.60 -2.43 -4.05
C VAL A 100 12.28 -2.56 -4.79
N VAL A 101 12.30 -3.15 -5.99
CA VAL A 101 11.10 -3.25 -6.84
C VAL A 101 10.22 -4.42 -6.42
N SER A 102 8.97 -4.10 -6.10
CA SER A 102 7.92 -5.06 -5.77
C SER A 102 6.69 -4.74 -6.63
N ALA A 103 6.20 -5.72 -7.36
CA ALA A 103 4.93 -5.58 -8.07
C ALA A 103 4.08 -6.82 -7.89
N PHE A 104 2.79 -6.60 -7.65
CA PHE A 104 1.81 -7.65 -7.39
C PHE A 104 0.48 -7.32 -8.06
N GLY A 105 -0.26 -8.39 -8.40
CA GLY A 105 -1.52 -8.31 -9.11
C GLY A 105 -2.74 -8.35 -8.21
N LEU A 106 -3.91 -8.30 -8.85
CA LEU A 106 -5.17 -8.69 -8.22
C LEU A 106 -5.24 -10.22 -8.10
N ASN A 107 -6.01 -10.71 -7.12
CA ASN A 107 -6.25 -12.15 -7.02
C ASN A 107 -7.55 -12.53 -7.75
N PRO A 108 -7.59 -13.66 -8.49
CA PRO A 108 -8.86 -14.22 -8.94
C PRO A 108 -9.76 -14.57 -7.76
N TYR A 109 -11.05 -14.27 -7.84
CA TYR A 109 -12.01 -14.43 -6.73
C TYR A 109 -12.05 -15.85 -6.13
N GLU A 110 -11.88 -16.88 -6.96
CA GLU A 110 -11.89 -18.28 -6.53
C GLU A 110 -10.67 -18.69 -5.70
N LYS A 111 -9.60 -17.89 -5.74
CA LYS A 111 -8.37 -18.19 -4.99
C LYS A 111 -8.59 -17.92 -3.50
N ASN A 112 -8.13 -18.84 -2.66
CA ASN A 112 -7.98 -18.62 -1.22
C ASN A 112 -9.26 -18.13 -0.49
N ARG A 113 -10.44 -18.61 -0.88
CA ARG A 113 -11.73 -18.13 -0.32
C ARG A 113 -11.84 -18.28 1.20
N ARG A 114 -11.23 -19.32 1.77
CA ARG A 114 -11.25 -19.56 3.22
C ARG A 114 -10.20 -18.74 3.99
N GLY A 115 -9.18 -18.22 3.32
CA GLY A 115 -8.12 -17.39 3.91
C GLY A 115 -7.46 -17.97 5.17
N ILE A 116 -7.42 -19.30 5.31
CA ILE A 116 -7.11 -19.96 6.59
C ILE A 116 -5.74 -19.54 7.12
N PHE A 117 -4.79 -19.25 6.22
CA PHE A 117 -3.41 -18.86 6.55
C PHE A 117 -3.13 -17.36 6.43
N ASP A 118 -4.15 -16.55 6.15
CA ASP A 118 -3.95 -15.14 5.83
C ASP A 118 -3.78 -14.32 7.10
N PHE A 119 -2.67 -13.60 7.18
CA PHE A 119 -2.46 -12.52 8.13
C PHE A 119 -2.70 -11.14 7.50
N VAL A 120 -2.71 -11.10 6.17
CA VAL A 120 -2.81 -9.88 5.37
C VAL A 120 -3.98 -10.00 4.40
N GLY A 121 -4.78 -8.93 4.32
CA GLY A 121 -5.90 -8.82 3.40
C GLY A 121 -5.46 -8.31 2.04
N ASP A 122 -6.20 -8.69 1.01
CA ASP A 122 -5.89 -8.29 -0.37
C ASP A 122 -7.15 -8.16 -1.23
N ARG A 123 -6.96 -7.67 -2.45
CA ARG A 123 -7.99 -7.45 -3.45
C ARG A 123 -8.21 -8.69 -4.30
N TYR A 124 -9.48 -9.01 -4.51
CA TYR A 124 -9.94 -10.13 -5.32
C TYR A 124 -10.95 -9.62 -6.36
N VAL A 125 -10.85 -10.11 -7.58
CA VAL A 125 -11.75 -9.74 -8.67
C VAL A 125 -12.39 -10.98 -9.26
N ASP A 126 -13.71 -10.92 -9.50
CA ASP A 126 -14.45 -12.00 -10.14
C ASP A 126 -14.54 -11.81 -11.67
N ASN A 127 -15.20 -12.75 -12.35
CA ASN A 127 -15.33 -12.72 -13.82
C ASN A 127 -16.28 -11.61 -14.31
N GLU A 128 -17.07 -11.01 -13.43
CA GLU A 128 -17.98 -9.89 -13.72
C GLU A 128 -17.29 -8.53 -13.47
N GLY A 129 -16.04 -8.54 -13.00
CA GLY A 129 -15.28 -7.32 -12.69
C GLY A 129 -15.60 -6.73 -11.32
N ARG A 130 -16.35 -7.43 -10.46
CA ARG A 130 -16.61 -6.98 -9.09
C ARG A 130 -15.37 -7.15 -8.23
N LEU A 131 -15.11 -6.13 -7.42
CA LEU A 131 -13.93 -6.05 -6.59
C LEU A 131 -14.27 -6.33 -5.12
N TYR A 132 -13.46 -7.16 -4.48
CA TYR A 132 -13.62 -7.55 -3.10
C TYR A 132 -12.34 -7.32 -2.32
N TRP A 133 -12.46 -6.80 -1.10
CA TRP A 133 -11.39 -6.90 -0.12
C TRP A 133 -11.61 -8.14 0.75
N ARG A 134 -10.65 -9.06 0.80
CA ARG A 134 -10.76 -10.29 1.59
C ARG A 134 -9.60 -10.42 2.58
N LEU A 135 -9.93 -10.81 3.80
CA LEU A 135 -8.96 -11.10 4.87
C LEU A 135 -9.48 -12.25 5.74
N GLY A 136 -8.77 -13.38 5.72
CA GLY A 136 -9.08 -14.53 6.58
C GLY A 136 -10.50 -15.07 6.41
N GLY A 137 -10.96 -15.15 5.16
CA GLY A 137 -12.31 -15.61 4.80
C GLY A 137 -13.43 -14.58 5.03
N ILE A 138 -13.10 -13.37 5.47
CA ILE A 138 -14.04 -12.26 5.62
C ILE A 138 -13.89 -11.34 4.42
N GLU A 139 -14.99 -11.09 3.72
CA GLU A 139 -14.99 -10.22 2.55
C GLU A 139 -16.10 -9.18 2.55
N THR A 140 -15.84 -8.12 1.81
CA THR A 140 -16.76 -7.03 1.50
C THR A 140 -16.49 -6.62 0.06
N GLU A 141 -17.56 -6.48 -0.73
CA GLU A 141 -17.47 -5.86 -2.04
C GLU A 141 -17.09 -4.38 -1.85
N ILE A 142 -16.06 -3.94 -2.57
CA ILE A 142 -15.58 -2.56 -2.54
C ILE A 142 -15.78 -1.94 -3.93
N PRO A 143 -16.05 -0.63 -4.04
CA PRO A 143 -16.24 -0.01 -5.34
C PRO A 143 -15.00 -0.16 -6.21
N SER A 144 -15.18 -0.50 -7.49
CA SER A 144 -14.05 -0.61 -8.44
C SER A 144 -13.29 0.71 -8.58
N ALA A 145 -13.96 1.85 -8.41
CA ALA A 145 -13.36 3.18 -8.35
C ALA A 145 -12.31 3.35 -7.23
N SER A 146 -12.24 2.42 -6.27
CA SER A 146 -11.14 2.38 -5.29
C SER A 146 -9.79 2.00 -5.89
N LEU A 147 -9.75 1.49 -7.11
CA LEU A 147 -8.53 1.22 -7.87
C LEU A 147 -8.20 2.30 -8.90
N ASP A 148 -9.06 3.29 -9.11
CA ASP A 148 -8.80 4.34 -10.09
C ASP A 148 -7.46 5.01 -9.83
N GLN A 149 -6.74 5.29 -10.92
CA GLN A 149 -5.42 5.92 -10.88
C GLN A 149 -5.55 7.39 -10.52
N TRP A 150 -4.89 7.80 -9.44
CA TRP A 150 -4.74 9.20 -9.08
C TRP A 150 -3.32 9.65 -9.36
N LEU A 151 -3.16 10.69 -10.18
CA LEU A 151 -1.85 11.13 -10.63
C LEU A 151 -1.15 11.94 -9.54
N VAL A 152 0.06 11.55 -9.19
CA VAL A 152 0.95 12.37 -8.36
C VAL A 152 1.72 13.30 -9.29
N LYS A 153 1.49 14.61 -9.15
CA LYS A 153 2.19 15.63 -9.91
C LYS A 153 3.15 16.42 -9.04
N ARG A 154 4.33 16.70 -9.58
CA ARG A 154 5.36 17.52 -8.96
C ARG A 154 6.08 18.33 -10.02
N ASP A 155 6.25 19.63 -9.78
CA ASP A 155 6.99 20.53 -10.67
C ASP A 155 6.49 20.50 -12.14
N GLY A 156 5.19 20.23 -12.33
CA GLY A 156 4.55 20.12 -13.64
C GLY A 156 4.61 18.72 -14.28
N GLU A 157 5.40 17.80 -13.71
CA GLU A 157 5.59 16.45 -14.22
C GLU A 157 4.75 15.43 -13.46
N THR A 158 4.35 14.34 -14.13
CA THR A 158 3.68 13.21 -13.48
C THR A 158 4.75 12.26 -12.94
N VAL A 159 4.72 12.04 -11.63
CA VAL A 159 5.71 11.21 -10.95
C VAL A 159 5.30 9.73 -10.99
N CYS A 160 4.05 9.45 -10.65
CA CYS A 160 3.46 8.11 -10.66
C CYS A 160 1.93 8.21 -10.49
N ALA A 161 1.23 7.08 -10.63
CA ALA A 161 -0.14 6.93 -10.18
C ALA A 161 -0.19 6.29 -8.77
N VAL A 162 -1.14 6.71 -7.95
CA VAL A 162 -1.43 6.15 -6.61
C VAL A 162 -2.92 5.87 -6.47
N LEU A 163 -3.30 5.08 -5.46
CA LEU A 163 -4.71 4.98 -5.08
C LEU A 163 -5.19 6.32 -4.50
N ASN A 164 -6.48 6.61 -4.68
CA ASN A 164 -7.11 7.76 -4.03
C ASN A 164 -6.94 7.71 -2.50
N PRO A 165 -6.99 8.87 -1.81
CA PRO A 165 -6.74 8.92 -0.37
C PRO A 165 -7.64 7.98 0.46
N ILE A 166 -8.93 7.83 0.10
CA ILE A 166 -9.88 6.96 0.79
C ILE A 166 -9.48 5.49 0.65
N ALA A 167 -9.14 5.07 -0.56
CA ALA A 167 -8.70 3.71 -0.85
C ALA A 167 -7.37 3.39 -0.15
N GLN A 168 -6.46 4.35 -0.03
CA GLN A 168 -5.25 4.17 0.77
C GLN A 168 -5.57 3.96 2.25
N LEU A 169 -6.47 4.78 2.83
CA LEU A 169 -6.90 4.62 4.22
C LEU A 169 -7.56 3.26 4.44
N GLY A 170 -8.43 2.87 3.50
CA GLY A 170 -9.08 1.57 3.46
C GLY A 170 -8.08 0.40 3.42
N ALA A 171 -7.06 0.50 2.56
CA ALA A 171 -6.00 -0.48 2.48
C ALA A 171 -5.25 -0.62 3.81
N TYR A 172 -4.80 0.48 4.43
CA TYR A 172 -4.14 0.42 5.74
C TYR A 172 -5.04 -0.17 6.83
N GLY A 173 -6.33 0.19 6.85
CA GLY A 173 -7.32 -0.34 7.78
C GLY A 173 -7.56 -1.83 7.64
N CYS A 174 -7.69 -2.30 6.41
CA CYS A 174 -8.12 -3.67 6.11
C CYS A 174 -6.95 -4.61 5.82
N ARG A 175 -5.70 -4.11 5.82
CA ARG A 175 -4.49 -4.88 5.51
C ARG A 175 -4.20 -5.95 6.54
N SER A 176 -4.24 -5.68 7.83
CA SER A 176 -3.79 -6.67 8.82
C SER A 176 -4.96 -7.34 9.52
N ILE A 177 -4.81 -8.62 9.84
CA ILE A 177 -5.71 -9.33 10.75
C ILE A 177 -5.80 -8.65 12.13
N THR A 178 -4.77 -7.89 12.52
CA THR A 178 -4.73 -7.07 13.75
C THR A 178 -5.37 -5.68 13.59
N GLY A 179 -5.90 -5.33 12.42
CA GLY A 179 -6.39 -3.99 12.11
C GLY A 179 -5.25 -3.00 11.88
N TRP A 180 -5.33 -1.79 12.43
CA TRP A 180 -4.21 -0.85 12.39
C TRP A 180 -3.02 -1.38 13.16
N ARG A 181 -1.89 -1.53 12.47
CA ARG A 181 -0.65 -1.97 13.11
C ARG A 181 -0.08 -0.81 13.92
N PRO A 182 0.53 -1.05 15.10
CA PRO A 182 1.09 0.02 15.92
C PRO A 182 2.04 0.95 15.16
N LYS A 183 2.92 0.39 14.32
CA LYS A 183 3.88 1.13 13.49
C LYS A 183 3.29 2.03 12.40
N ASP A 184 1.99 1.89 12.12
CA ASP A 184 1.29 2.67 11.09
C ASP A 184 0.40 3.76 11.73
N THR A 185 0.35 3.89 13.06
CA THR A 185 -0.61 4.78 13.75
C THR A 185 -0.46 6.24 13.33
N GLU A 186 0.74 6.81 13.43
CA GLU A 186 1.02 8.21 13.05
C GLU A 186 0.70 8.46 11.58
N LYS A 187 1.12 7.53 10.71
CA LYS A 187 0.86 7.56 9.26
C LYS A 187 -0.63 7.56 8.91
N VAL A 188 -1.41 6.74 9.63
CA VAL A 188 -2.86 6.67 9.44
C VAL A 188 -3.52 7.94 9.95
N GLU A 189 -3.05 8.51 11.06
CA GLU A 189 -3.55 9.77 11.59
C GLU A 189 -3.28 10.95 10.64
N GLU A 190 -2.08 11.05 10.07
CA GLU A 190 -1.76 12.01 9.00
C GLU A 190 -2.70 11.86 7.80
N LEU A 191 -2.93 10.63 7.35
CA LEU A 191 -3.83 10.35 6.24
C LEU A 191 -5.29 10.72 6.58
N VAL A 192 -5.73 10.44 7.80
CA VAL A 192 -7.05 10.85 8.30
C VAL A 192 -7.17 12.38 8.31
N ASN A 193 -6.14 13.11 8.72
CA ASN A 193 -6.15 14.58 8.74
C ASN A 193 -6.21 15.18 7.34
N VAL A 194 -5.60 14.52 6.35
CA VAL A 194 -5.71 14.90 4.94
C VAL A 194 -7.12 14.68 4.38
N ILE A 195 -7.75 13.57 4.76
CA ILE A 195 -9.07 13.16 4.23
C ILE A 195 -10.23 13.85 4.95
N MET A 196 -10.14 13.95 6.27
CA MET A 196 -11.15 14.49 7.18
C MET A 196 -10.48 15.47 8.16
N PRO A 197 -10.06 16.66 7.70
CA PRO A 197 -9.38 17.65 8.56
C PRO A 197 -10.23 18.11 9.75
N ASN A 198 -11.56 18.02 9.67
CA ASN A 198 -12.46 18.31 10.79
C ASN A 198 -12.98 17.04 11.48
N HIS A 199 -12.41 15.88 11.13
CA HIS A 199 -12.85 14.55 11.55
C HIS A 199 -14.34 14.27 11.28
N LYS A 200 -14.90 14.85 10.20
CA LYS A 200 -16.30 14.67 9.82
C LYS A 200 -16.40 13.96 8.47
N ILE A 201 -17.39 13.08 8.34
CA ILE A 201 -17.71 12.43 7.06
C ILE A 201 -18.04 13.45 5.96
N SER A 202 -18.59 14.61 6.34
CA SER A 202 -18.90 15.69 5.40
C SER A 202 -17.66 16.25 4.70
N ASP A 203 -16.46 16.07 5.27
CA ASP A 203 -15.19 16.48 4.66
C ASP A 203 -14.85 15.59 3.43
N ILE A 204 -15.36 14.36 3.38
CA ILE A 204 -15.15 13.44 2.27
C ILE A 204 -16.07 13.83 1.10
N PRO A 205 -15.52 13.99 -0.12
CA PRO A 205 -16.32 14.18 -1.33
C PRO A 205 -17.39 13.13 -1.51
N GLN A 206 -18.56 13.53 -2.01
CA GLN A 206 -19.75 12.70 -1.97
C GLN A 206 -19.62 11.41 -2.78
N ASP A 207 -18.96 11.47 -3.93
CA ASP A 207 -18.59 10.36 -4.81
C ASP A 207 -17.61 9.35 -4.17
N CYS A 208 -16.84 9.78 -3.17
CA CYS A 208 -15.86 8.96 -2.47
C CYS A 208 -16.42 8.33 -1.17
N ARG A 209 -17.59 8.76 -0.67
CA ARG A 209 -18.14 8.30 0.61
C ARG A 209 -18.49 6.82 0.62
N ASP A 210 -18.97 6.28 -0.50
CA ASP A 210 -19.30 4.85 -0.60
C ASP A 210 -18.05 3.98 -0.40
N GLN A 211 -16.91 4.40 -0.96
CA GLN A 211 -15.63 3.73 -0.71
C GLN A 211 -15.27 3.76 0.78
N TYR A 212 -15.41 4.91 1.43
CA TYR A 212 -15.14 5.04 2.86
C TYR A 212 -16.01 4.08 3.69
N TYR A 213 -17.31 4.00 3.38
CA TYR A 213 -18.24 3.14 4.11
C TYR A 213 -17.97 1.65 3.91
N THR A 214 -17.68 1.20 2.68
CA THR A 214 -17.40 -0.23 2.41
C THR A 214 -16.09 -0.69 3.05
N PHE A 215 -15.04 0.12 3.03
CA PHE A 215 -13.81 -0.18 3.78
C PHE A 215 -14.05 -0.21 5.29
N ARG A 216 -14.85 0.72 5.81
CA ARG A 216 -15.23 0.73 7.24
C ARG A 216 -16.05 -0.50 7.62
N GLU A 217 -16.92 -0.98 6.73
CA GLU A 217 -17.65 -2.22 6.91
C GLU A 217 -16.69 -3.41 7.00
N GLN A 218 -15.77 -3.55 6.04
CA GLN A 218 -14.76 -4.61 6.07
C GLN A 218 -13.94 -4.59 7.36
N PHE A 219 -13.47 -3.40 7.76
CA PHE A 219 -12.75 -3.20 9.02
C PHE A 219 -13.56 -3.68 10.23
N ARG A 220 -14.85 -3.34 10.30
CA ARG A 220 -15.76 -3.77 11.38
C ARG A 220 -15.98 -5.27 11.39
N LYS A 221 -16.17 -5.91 10.22
CA LYS A 221 -16.31 -7.37 10.12
C LYS A 221 -15.07 -8.09 10.65
N VAL A 222 -13.88 -7.63 10.25
CA VAL A 222 -12.58 -8.15 10.74
C VAL A 222 -12.43 -7.93 12.24
N ALA A 223 -12.77 -6.74 12.75
CA ALA A 223 -12.72 -6.43 14.18
C ALA A 223 -13.69 -7.32 15.00
N ALA A 224 -14.88 -7.61 14.48
CA ALA A 224 -15.82 -8.51 15.12
C ALA A 224 -15.30 -9.96 15.15
N ALA A 225 -14.69 -10.44 14.06
CA ALA A 225 -14.11 -11.78 14.00
C ALA A 225 -12.94 -11.99 14.96
N ARG A 226 -12.11 -10.95 15.19
CA ARG A 226 -11.04 -11.00 16.20
C ARG A 226 -11.54 -11.28 17.61
N LYS A 227 -12.73 -10.81 17.96
CA LYS A 227 -13.32 -10.96 19.29
C LYS A 227 -13.93 -12.33 19.52
N LYS A 228 -14.13 -13.14 18.47
CA LYS A 228 -14.70 -14.48 18.58
C LYS A 228 -13.62 -15.48 19.01
N LEU A 229 -14.00 -16.41 19.89
CA LEU A 229 -13.20 -17.59 20.20
C LEU A 229 -13.11 -18.47 18.95
N GLY A 230 -11.94 -18.49 18.32
CA GLY A 230 -11.70 -19.23 17.09
C GLY A 230 -10.29 -18.97 16.54
N TRP A 231 -9.94 -19.74 15.52
CA TRP A 231 -8.62 -19.69 14.88
C TRP A 231 -8.21 -18.29 14.43
N PHE A 232 -9.15 -17.51 13.89
CA PHE A 232 -8.93 -16.13 13.48
C PHE A 232 -8.49 -15.23 14.66
N GLY A 233 -9.21 -15.29 15.78
CA GLY A 233 -8.89 -14.52 16.98
C GLY A 233 -7.54 -14.91 17.59
N LEU A 234 -7.23 -16.21 17.64
CA LEU A 234 -5.94 -16.72 18.13
C LEU A 234 -4.77 -16.19 17.29
N LYS A 235 -4.90 -16.24 15.96
CA LYS A 235 -3.89 -15.70 15.03
C LYS A 235 -3.69 -14.21 15.17
N ALA A 236 -4.78 -13.46 15.27
CA ALA A 236 -4.73 -12.03 15.49
C ALA A 236 -4.06 -11.70 16.83
N GLY A 237 -4.35 -12.46 17.89
CA GLY A 237 -3.70 -12.32 19.20
C GLY A 237 -2.19 -12.56 19.12
N LEU A 238 -1.77 -13.66 18.49
CA LEU A 238 -0.34 -13.96 18.31
C LEU A 238 0.38 -12.89 17.51
N LEU A 239 -0.16 -12.47 16.36
CA LEU A 239 0.47 -11.42 15.56
C LEU A 239 0.51 -10.10 16.34
N SER A 240 -0.56 -9.72 17.02
CA SER A 240 -0.60 -8.49 17.82
C SER A 240 0.42 -8.49 18.95
N PHE A 241 0.72 -9.66 19.53
CA PHE A 241 1.78 -9.80 20.52
C PHE A 241 3.15 -9.56 19.88
N LEU A 242 3.44 -10.23 18.76
CA LEU A 242 4.71 -10.08 18.03
C LEU A 242 4.94 -8.64 17.54
N GLU A 243 3.90 -7.95 17.08
CA GLU A 243 3.99 -6.56 16.61
C GLU A 243 4.36 -5.55 17.71
N ARG A 244 4.26 -5.95 18.98
CA ARG A 244 4.66 -5.13 20.14
C ARG A 244 6.04 -5.51 20.68
N GLN A 245 6.69 -6.52 20.12
CA GLN A 245 8.03 -6.94 20.52
C GLN A 245 9.07 -6.33 19.59
N GLU A 246 9.95 -5.49 20.12
CA GLU A 246 11.00 -4.81 19.32
C GLU A 246 11.87 -5.80 18.53
N TRP A 247 12.28 -6.91 19.15
CA TRP A 247 13.11 -7.92 18.48
C TRP A 247 12.41 -8.55 17.27
N ALA A 248 11.10 -8.78 17.35
CA ALA A 248 10.33 -9.37 16.26
C ALA A 248 10.12 -8.37 15.12
N VAL A 249 9.93 -7.09 15.46
CA VAL A 249 9.83 -6.00 14.47
C VAL A 249 11.16 -5.82 13.73
N ARG A 250 12.29 -5.78 14.44
CA ARG A 250 13.63 -5.67 13.85
C ARG A 250 13.96 -6.86 12.95
N LEU A 251 13.59 -8.07 13.39
CA LEU A 251 13.70 -9.28 12.56
C LEU A 251 12.92 -9.14 11.25
N ALA A 252 11.65 -8.72 11.33
CA ALA A 252 10.80 -8.54 10.15
C ALA A 252 11.24 -7.40 9.22
N GLN A 253 12.10 -6.49 9.70
CA GLN A 253 12.68 -5.38 8.92
C GLN A 253 14.01 -5.75 8.25
N GLY A 254 14.48 -6.99 8.40
CA GLY A 254 15.73 -7.48 7.81
C GLY A 254 16.99 -6.99 8.53
N GLU A 255 16.88 -6.30 9.67
CA GLU A 255 18.06 -5.83 10.42
C GLU A 255 18.90 -6.98 10.98
N LEU A 256 18.28 -8.15 11.17
CA LEU A 256 18.95 -9.36 11.63
C LEU A 256 19.36 -10.29 10.49
N ASP A 257 19.10 -9.97 9.22
CA ASP A 257 19.49 -10.84 8.10
C ASP A 257 21.01 -11.00 8.02
N GLY A 258 21.77 -9.96 8.38
CA GLY A 258 23.25 -10.01 8.50
C GLY A 258 23.78 -10.68 9.77
N VAL A 259 22.97 -10.78 10.84
CA VAL A 259 23.32 -11.49 12.08
C VAL A 259 22.98 -12.97 11.97
N LEU A 260 21.85 -13.28 11.33
CA LEU A 260 21.39 -14.64 11.06
C LEU A 260 22.14 -15.30 9.91
N SER A 261 22.73 -14.56 8.96
CA SER A 261 23.65 -15.15 7.98
C SER A 261 24.91 -15.74 8.61
N GLY A 262 25.32 -15.27 9.79
CA GLY A 262 26.41 -15.85 10.58
C GLY A 262 26.02 -17.08 11.40
N ILE A 263 24.72 -17.30 11.63
CA ILE A 263 24.18 -18.43 12.43
C ILE A 263 23.63 -19.53 11.52
N VAL A 264 23.06 -19.16 10.38
CA VAL A 264 22.61 -20.06 9.32
C VAL A 264 23.67 -20.04 8.23
N GLY A 265 24.80 -20.71 8.49
CA GLY A 265 25.95 -20.73 7.60
C GLY A 265 25.52 -20.94 6.14
N LYS A 266 25.74 -19.91 5.32
CA LYS A 266 25.81 -20.05 3.87
C LYS A 266 27.28 -20.05 3.47
N ALA A 267 27.75 -21.22 3.05
CA ALA A 267 28.76 -21.31 2.01
C ALA A 267 28.23 -20.68 0.71
#